data_AF-A0A1U7HXD9-F1
#
_entry.id   AF-A0A1U7HXD9-F1
#
_cell.length_a   1.000
_cell.length_b   1.000
_cell.length_c   1.000
_cell.angle_alpha   90.00
_cell.angle_beta   90.00
_cell.angle_gamma   90.00
#
_symmetry.space_group_name_H-M   'P 1'
#
loop_
_entity.id
_entity.type
_entity.pdbx_description
1 polymer ?
#
loop_
_entity_poly.entity_id
_entity_poly.type
_entity_poly.pdbx_seq_one_letter_code
_entity_poly.pdbx_strand_id
1 'polypeptide(L)'
;MLSPDLSDSFLAAGWRKPEIYLIPHVRVSMSAFALTHPDVVQTEINLLQADLDNGQWSTKYGRFKQLNQLDVGYRFLCAKKRNQKLILEQQRSRNMFFPTPYITSQRL
;
A
#
# COMPACT_ATOMS: atom_id res chain seq x y z
N MET A 1 -4.64 3.29 -4.71
CA MET A 1 -6.02 3.10 -4.20
C MET A 1 -6.50 1.72 -4.64
N LEU A 2 -7.37 1.08 -3.86
CA LEU A 2 -7.88 -0.25 -4.15
C LEU A 2 -9.05 -0.20 -5.13
N SER A 3 -8.99 -1.07 -6.14
CA SER A 3 -10.12 -1.37 -7.02
C SER A 3 -11.16 -2.22 -6.27
N PRO A 4 -12.46 -2.15 -6.62
CA PRO A 4 -13.48 -3.10 -6.14
C PRO A 4 -13.40 -4.46 -6.85
N ASP A 5 -12.59 -4.56 -7.90
CA ASP A 5 -12.38 -5.77 -8.70
C ASP A 5 -10.92 -6.22 -8.58
N LEU A 6 -10.59 -6.75 -7.40
CA LEU A 6 -9.29 -7.32 -7.08
C LEU A 6 -9.38 -8.84 -7.22
N SER A 7 -8.45 -9.44 -7.95
CA SER A 7 -8.32 -10.89 -8.04
C SER A 7 -7.75 -11.50 -6.77
N ASP A 8 -6.88 -10.75 -6.08
CA ASP A 8 -6.29 -11.16 -4.81
C ASP A 8 -7.19 -10.77 -3.64
N SER A 9 -7.53 -11.75 -2.81
CA SER A 9 -8.47 -11.63 -1.69
C SER A 9 -7.72 -11.39 -0.37
N PHE A 10 -6.80 -10.43 -0.34
CA PHE A 10 -6.18 -9.99 0.90
C PHE A 10 -7.18 -9.26 1.82
N LEU A 11 -6.81 -9.02 3.07
CA LEU A 11 -7.75 -8.60 4.15
C LEU A 11 -8.73 -7.48 3.76
N ALA A 12 -8.27 -6.42 3.09
CA ALA A 12 -9.12 -5.28 2.73
C ALA A 12 -9.77 -5.38 1.33
N ALA A 13 -9.61 -6.49 0.61
CA ALA A 13 -10.15 -6.67 -0.75
C ALA A 13 -11.70 -6.64 -0.76
N GLY A 14 -12.34 -7.09 0.31
CA GLY A 14 -13.80 -7.15 0.46
C GLY A 14 -14.48 -5.82 0.81
N TRP A 15 -13.77 -4.68 0.72
CA TRP A 15 -14.29 -3.38 1.16
C TRP A 15 -15.63 -2.96 0.52
N ARG A 16 -15.89 -3.39 -0.72
CA ARG A 16 -17.18 -3.16 -1.43
C ARG A 16 -18.08 -4.39 -1.49
N LYS A 17 -17.51 -5.58 -1.28
CA LYS A 17 -18.16 -6.89 -1.38
C LYS A 17 -17.88 -7.69 -0.10
N PRO A 18 -18.50 -7.32 1.04
CA PRO A 18 -18.24 -7.96 2.33
C PRO A 18 -18.61 -9.46 2.35
N GLU A 19 -19.42 -9.92 1.38
CA GLU A 19 -19.85 -11.32 1.26
C GLU A 19 -18.67 -12.27 1.12
N ILE A 20 -17.51 -11.80 0.60
CA ILE A 20 -16.30 -12.63 0.50
C ILE A 20 -15.82 -13.11 1.88
N TYR A 21 -16.08 -12.33 2.95
CA TYR A 21 -15.66 -12.69 4.30
C TYR A 21 -16.49 -13.84 4.84
N LEU A 22 -17.69 -14.11 4.32
CA LEU A 22 -18.53 -15.23 4.73
C LEU A 22 -17.98 -16.57 4.22
N ILE A 23 -17.14 -16.54 3.19
CA ILE A 23 -16.56 -17.72 2.55
C ILE A 23 -15.38 -18.25 3.41
N PRO A 24 -15.47 -19.47 4.00
CA PRO A 24 -14.44 -19.95 4.92
C PRO A 24 -13.03 -20.03 4.32
N HIS A 25 -12.91 -20.48 3.06
CA HIS A 25 -11.61 -20.62 2.41
C HIS A 25 -10.92 -19.27 2.15
N VAL A 26 -11.69 -18.20 1.94
CA VAL A 26 -11.15 -16.84 1.80
C VAL A 26 -10.52 -16.40 3.13
N ARG A 27 -11.20 -16.64 4.25
CA ARG A 27 -10.68 -16.28 5.59
C ARG A 27 -9.41 -17.02 5.96
N VAL A 28 -9.32 -18.32 5.63
CA VAL A 28 -8.11 -19.14 5.93
C VAL A 28 -6.87 -18.59 5.22
N SER A 29 -7.03 -17.92 4.07
CA SER A 29 -5.92 -17.28 3.35
C SER A 29 -5.46 -15.95 3.96
N MET A 30 -6.18 -15.41 4.95
CA MET A 30 -5.90 -14.13 5.58
C MET A 30 -5.32 -14.33 6.98
N SER A 31 -4.06 -13.96 7.17
CA SER A 31 -3.36 -14.13 8.46
C SER A 31 -4.06 -13.46 9.64
N ALA A 32 -4.74 -12.33 9.43
CA ALA A 32 -5.49 -11.64 10.47
C ALA A 32 -6.60 -12.54 11.08
N PHE A 33 -7.29 -13.33 10.26
CA PHE A 33 -8.28 -14.29 10.77
C PHE A 33 -7.61 -15.47 11.48
N ALA A 34 -6.47 -15.95 10.97
CA ALA A 34 -5.72 -17.04 11.59
C ALA A 34 -5.15 -16.66 12.98
N LEU A 35 -4.82 -15.38 13.20
CA LEU A 35 -4.31 -14.86 14.47
C LEU A 35 -5.42 -14.46 15.46
N THR A 36 -6.68 -14.44 15.02
CA THR A 36 -7.82 -14.07 15.87
C THR A 36 -8.43 -15.32 16.51
N HIS A 37 -8.92 -15.20 17.74
CA HIS A 37 -9.58 -16.32 18.41
C HIS A 37 -10.78 -16.83 17.60
N PRO A 38 -10.93 -18.14 17.36
CA PRO A 38 -11.98 -18.70 16.51
C PRO A 38 -13.40 -18.27 16.91
N ASP A 39 -13.71 -18.23 18.20
CA ASP A 39 -15.03 -17.82 18.71
C ASP A 39 -15.37 -16.36 18.39
N VAL A 40 -14.36 -15.47 18.38
CA VAL A 40 -14.54 -14.07 17.99
C VAL A 40 -14.82 -14.01 16.50
N VAL A 41 -14.04 -14.73 15.68
CA VAL A 41 -14.28 -14.81 14.24
C VAL A 41 -15.70 -15.32 13.95
N GLN A 42 -16.13 -16.38 14.62
CA GLN A 42 -17.46 -16.96 14.38
C GLN A 42 -18.58 -16.00 14.78
N THR A 43 -18.44 -15.32 15.93
CA THR A 43 -19.39 -14.30 16.38
C THR A 43 -19.53 -13.18 15.34
N GLU A 44 -18.42 -12.61 14.89
CA GLU A 44 -18.42 -11.50 13.94
C GLU A 44 -18.94 -11.91 12.55
N ILE A 45 -18.65 -13.14 12.10
CA ILE A 45 -19.18 -13.67 10.84
C ILE A 45 -20.69 -13.87 10.91
N ASN A 46 -21.23 -14.32 12.04
CA ASN A 46 -22.68 -14.44 12.23
C ASN A 46 -23.36 -13.07 12.22
N LEU A 47 -22.76 -12.06 12.85
CA LEU A 47 -23.26 -10.69 12.82
C LEU A 47 -23.24 -10.11 11.40
N LEU A 48 -22.14 -10.31 10.68
CA LEU A 48 -22.03 -9.86 9.29
C LEU A 48 -23.09 -10.52 8.40
N GLN A 49 -23.31 -11.84 8.55
CA GLN A 49 -24.34 -12.56 7.82
C GLN A 49 -25.72 -11.96 8.09
N ALA A 50 -26.07 -11.76 9.37
CA ALA A 50 -27.35 -11.16 9.75
C ALA A 50 -27.52 -9.75 9.16
N ASP A 51 -26.49 -8.90 9.25
CA ASP A 51 -26.50 -7.54 8.69
C ASP A 51 -26.64 -7.49 7.17
N LEU A 52 -26.14 -8.52 6.46
CA LEU A 52 -26.30 -8.65 5.03
C LEU A 52 -27.71 -9.13 4.68
N ASP A 53 -28.23 -10.13 5.40
CA ASP A 53 -29.55 -10.72 5.17
C ASP A 53 -30.70 -9.73 5.44
N ASN A 54 -30.56 -8.92 6.49
CA ASN A 54 -31.57 -7.92 6.87
C ASN A 54 -31.34 -6.53 6.21
N GLY A 55 -30.28 -6.38 5.41
CA GLY A 55 -29.94 -5.14 4.71
C GLY A 55 -29.31 -4.03 5.56
N GLN A 56 -29.09 -4.23 6.86
CA GLN A 56 -28.50 -3.23 7.76
C GLN A 56 -27.09 -2.82 7.33
N TRP A 57 -26.33 -3.75 6.75
CA TRP A 57 -25.02 -3.43 6.19
C TRP A 57 -25.14 -2.35 5.10
N SER A 58 -26.11 -2.51 4.19
CA SER A 58 -26.33 -1.55 3.10
C SER A 58 -26.84 -0.21 3.62
N THR A 59 -27.66 -0.20 4.67
CA THR A 59 -28.10 1.05 5.33
C THR A 59 -26.92 1.81 5.94
N LYS A 60 -26.01 1.12 6.62
CA LYS A 60 -24.89 1.74 7.36
C LYS A 60 -23.69 2.09 6.47
N TYR A 61 -23.41 1.24 5.48
CA TYR A 61 -22.17 1.27 4.69
C TYR A 61 -22.40 1.36 3.18
N GLY A 62 -23.66 1.45 2.72
CA GLY A 62 -24.02 1.47 1.31
C GLY A 62 -23.36 2.57 0.49
N ARG A 63 -22.94 3.69 1.12
CA ARG A 63 -22.14 4.74 0.47
C ARG A 63 -20.87 4.20 -0.22
N PHE A 64 -20.25 3.16 0.32
CA PHE A 64 -19.05 2.57 -0.28
C PHE A 64 -19.35 1.83 -1.60
N LYS A 65 -20.60 1.37 -1.80
CA LYS A 65 -21.01 0.75 -3.08
C LYS A 65 -21.01 1.73 -4.25
N GLN A 66 -20.95 3.03 -4.00
CA GLN A 66 -20.88 4.07 -5.04
C GLN A 66 -19.43 4.44 -5.41
N LEU A 67 -18.44 3.98 -4.65
CA LEU A 67 -17.04 4.30 -4.90
C LEU A 67 -16.43 3.35 -5.92
N ASN A 68 -15.63 3.91 -6.82
CA ASN A 68 -14.85 3.14 -7.80
C ASN A 68 -13.48 2.75 -7.27
N GLN A 69 -12.99 3.42 -6.23
CA GLN A 69 -11.75 3.09 -5.53
C GLN A 69 -11.83 3.52 -4.07
N LEU A 70 -11.08 2.84 -3.20
CA LEU A 70 -10.95 3.20 -1.79
C LEU A 70 -9.48 3.25 -1.38
N ASP A 71 -9.07 4.30 -0.67
CA ASP A 71 -7.77 4.32 0.00
C ASP A 71 -7.90 3.74 1.40
N VAL A 72 -7.21 2.62 1.65
CA VAL A 72 -7.15 1.94 2.95
C VAL A 72 -5.71 1.82 3.46
N GLY A 73 -4.80 2.67 2.97
CA GLY A 73 -3.46 2.81 3.54
C GLY A 73 -2.36 1.96 2.88
N TYR A 74 -2.65 1.15 1.85
CA TYR A 74 -1.60 0.48 1.08
C TYR A 74 -0.73 1.50 0.33
N ARG A 75 0.60 1.36 0.44
CA ARG A 75 1.58 2.25 -0.18
C ARG A 75 2.68 1.46 -0.86
N PHE A 76 3.11 1.93 -2.03
CA PHE A 76 4.34 1.46 -2.64
C PHE A 76 5.52 2.27 -2.12
N LEU A 77 6.50 1.59 -1.53
CA LEU A 77 7.80 2.18 -1.23
C LEU A 77 8.76 1.79 -2.36
N CYS A 78 9.31 2.79 -3.03
CA CYS A 78 10.21 2.57 -4.16
C CYS A 78 11.58 3.14 -3.84
N ALA A 79 12.60 2.26 -3.79
CA ALA A 79 13.98 2.70 -3.79
C ALA A 79 14.41 3.04 -5.23
N LYS A 80 15.07 4.19 -5.40
CA LYS A 80 15.71 4.54 -6.68
C LYS A 80 17.21 4.48 -6.50
N LYS A 81 17.91 3.76 -7.38
CA LYS A 81 19.37 3.80 -7.43
C LYS A 81 19.78 5.22 -7.82
N ARG A 82 20.64 5.84 -7.01
CA ARG A 82 21.22 7.13 -7.33
C ARG A 82 22.06 6.99 -8.60
N ASN A 83 21.75 7.77 -9.62
CA ASN A 83 22.48 7.72 -10.88
C ASN A 83 23.83 8.47 -10.71
N GLN A 84 24.94 7.72 -10.61
CA GLN A 84 26.26 8.29 -10.30
C GLN A 84 26.85 9.14 -11.44
N LYS A 85 26.39 8.97 -12.69
CA LYS A 85 26.87 9.79 -13.83
C LYS A 85 26.60 11.29 -13.65
N LEU A 86 25.44 11.66 -13.10
CA LEU A 86 25.07 13.07 -12.86
C LEU A 86 25.96 13.75 -11.81
N ILE A 87 26.51 12.99 -10.85
CA ILE A 87 27.39 13.55 -9.81
C ILE A 87 28.76 13.87 -10.41
N LEU A 88 29.28 13.01 -11.28
CA LEU A 88 30.58 13.20 -11.92
C LEU A 88 30.54 14.31 -12.97
N GLU A 89 29.44 14.48 -13.71
CA GLU A 89 29.27 15.59 -14.67
C GLU A 89 29.09 16.95 -13.97
N GLN A 90 28.36 17.00 -12.85
CA GLN A 90 28.28 18.23 -12.04
C GLN A 90 29.60 18.58 -11.36
N GLN A 91 30.39 17.59 -10.94
CA GLN A 91 31.74 17.83 -10.40
C GLN A 91 32.75 18.25 -11.48
N ARG A 92 32.70 17.67 -12.69
CA ARG A 92 33.50 18.15 -13.83
C ARG A 92 33.15 19.59 -14.22
N SER A 93 31.87 19.95 -14.23
CA SER A 93 31.43 21.32 -14.54
C SER A 93 31.84 22.31 -13.45
N ARG A 94 31.78 21.93 -12.16
CA ARG A 94 32.27 22.78 -11.05
C ARG A 94 33.79 22.95 -11.05
N ASN A 95 34.55 21.91 -11.39
CA ASN A 95 36.01 21.97 -11.44
C ASN A 95 36.55 22.73 -12.67
N MET A 96 35.73 22.95 -13.70
CA MET A 96 36.11 23.77 -14.86
C MET A 96 36.06 25.28 -14.59
N PHE A 97 35.35 25.72 -13.54
CA PHE A 97 35.15 27.14 -13.20
C PHE A 97 36.11 27.68 -12.12
N PHE A 98 37.03 26.86 -11.60
CA PHE A 98 38.09 27.32 -10.69
C PHE A 98 39.46 26.98 -11.28
N PRO A 99 40.23 27.94 -11.83
CA PRO A 99 41.61 27.68 -12.19
C PRO A 99 42.44 27.50 -10.91
N THR A 100 43.16 26.39 -10.82
CA THR A 100 44.19 26.18 -9.79
C THR A 100 45.25 27.29 -9.88
N PRO A 101 45.59 27.99 -8.78
CA PRO A 101 46.72 28.91 -8.81
C PRO A 101 48.00 28.08 -8.93
N TYR A 102 48.73 28.29 -10.02
CA TYR A 102 50.10 27.81 -10.17
C TYR A 102 50.95 28.44 -9.05
N ILE A 103 51.42 27.64 -8.09
CA ILE A 103 52.47 28.05 -7.16
C ILE A 103 53.79 27.89 -7.91
N THR A 104 54.34 29.00 -8.38
CA THR A 104 55.71 29.05 -8.92
C THR A 104 56.70 28.87 -7.78
N SER A 105 57.39 27.74 -7.77
CA SER A 105 58.62 27.52 -7.02
C SER A 105 59.67 28.55 -7.50
N GLN A 106 60.02 29.51 -6.64
CA GLN A 106 61.27 30.26 -6.76
C GLN A 106 62.23 29.77 -5.68
N ARG A 107 63.22 29.03 -6.17
CA ARG A 107 64.48 28.68 -5.55
C ARG A 107 65.33 29.95 -5.44
N LEU A 108 65.68 30.36 -4.22
CA LEU A 108 66.97 30.93 -3.83
C LEU A 108 67.26 30.52 -2.38
#